data_AF-A0A1R0GN45-F1
#
_entry.id   AF-A0A1R0GN45-F1
#
_cell.length_a   1.000
_cell.length_b   1.000
_cell.length_c   1.000
_cell.angle_alpha   90.00
_cell.angle_beta   90.00
_cell.angle_gamma   90.00
#
_symmetry.space_group_name_H-M   'P 1'
#
loop_
_entity.id
_entity.type
_entity.pdbx_description
1 polymer ?
#
loop_
_entity_poly.entity_id
_entity_poly.type
_entity_poly.pdbx_seq_one_letter_code
_entity_poly.pdbx_strand_id
1 'polypeptide(L)'
;MFRNPKDVNGKTMVKSSVVRSVRTKLIEVYPTIESSLDEILPKKATLVLAKTKERISLYLVDGNVLFFQHFDDQLIPSLRILHQFPNILPKVQVDRGAIKFVLSGANIMCPGLTSPGAWLPEEPLPVGSIVAVMAEGKEHALAIGITKMSTDEMKSLNKGIGVDLIHFLGDPLWRSSID
;
A
#
# COMPACT_ATOMS: atom_id res chain seq x y z
N MET A 1 -9.14 -2.24 -3.78
CA MET A 1 -9.82 -1.06 -3.17
C MET A 1 -10.35 -0.06 -4.20
N PHE A 2 -9.56 0.32 -5.21
CA PHE A 2 -9.93 1.39 -6.16
C PHE A 2 -10.70 0.86 -7.38
N ARG A 3 -11.95 1.31 -7.57
CA ARG A 3 -12.75 0.99 -8.76
C ARG A 3 -12.84 2.16 -9.74
N ASN A 4 -12.97 3.39 -9.23
CA ASN A 4 -12.98 4.61 -10.04
C ASN A 4 -12.35 5.80 -9.27
N PRO A 5 -11.12 6.21 -9.56
CA PRO A 5 -10.40 7.29 -8.87
C PRO A 5 -10.92 8.66 -9.23
N LYS A 6 -11.68 8.77 -10.34
CA LYS A 6 -12.31 10.01 -10.76
C LYS A 6 -13.56 10.35 -9.95
N ASP A 7 -14.00 9.45 -9.07
CA ASP A 7 -15.09 9.68 -8.12
C ASP A 7 -14.64 10.48 -6.89
N VAL A 8 -13.80 11.51 -7.10
CA VAL A 8 -13.45 12.49 -6.07
C VAL A 8 -14.62 13.45 -5.89
N ASN A 9 -15.19 13.48 -4.67
CA ASN A 9 -16.31 14.35 -4.31
C ASN A 9 -15.87 15.76 -3.92
N GLY A 10 -14.59 15.95 -3.60
CA GLY A 10 -14.05 17.25 -3.23
C GLY A 10 -12.59 17.18 -2.80
N LYS A 11 -11.92 18.34 -2.86
CA LYS A 11 -10.55 18.55 -2.41
C LYS A 11 -10.50 19.67 -1.38
N THR A 12 -9.65 19.52 -0.37
CA THR A 12 -9.42 20.56 0.64
C THR A 12 -7.93 20.67 0.93
N MET A 13 -7.41 21.91 1.00
CA MET A 13 -6.05 22.14 1.49
C MET A 13 -5.96 21.80 2.98
N VAL A 14 -4.96 21.01 3.33
CA VAL A 14 -4.75 20.54 4.70
C VAL A 14 -4.01 21.61 5.50
N LYS A 15 -4.57 21.99 6.66
CA LYS A 15 -3.94 22.96 7.57
C LYS A 15 -2.62 22.41 8.10
N SER A 16 -1.66 23.29 8.40
CA SER A 16 -0.32 22.91 8.89
C SER A 16 -0.35 22.05 10.17
N SER A 17 -1.30 22.29 11.09
CA SER A 17 -1.50 21.44 12.28
C SER A 17 -1.87 20.00 11.93
N VAL A 18 -2.71 19.81 10.91
CA VAL A 18 -3.12 18.50 10.42
C VAL A 18 -1.98 17.81 9.68
N VAL A 19 -1.18 18.54 8.91
CA VAL A 19 0.05 17.99 8.28
C VAL A 19 0.99 17.43 9.34
N ARG A 20 1.21 18.14 10.47
CA ARG A 20 2.03 17.63 11.58
C ARG A 20 1.44 16.34 12.16
N SER A 21 0.13 16.29 12.39
CA SER A 21 -0.53 15.08 12.88
C SER A 21 -0.39 13.89 11.91
N VAL A 22 -0.54 14.11 10.61
CA VAL A 22 -0.33 13.07 9.58
C VAL A 22 1.11 12.55 9.63
N ARG A 23 2.09 13.44 9.75
CA ARG A 23 3.51 13.04 9.87
C ARG A 23 3.78 12.20 11.10
N THR A 24 3.23 12.58 12.26
CA THR A 24 3.35 11.80 13.50
C THR A 24 2.77 10.40 13.32
N LYS A 25 1.55 10.30 12.78
CA LYS A 25 0.91 8.99 12.51
C LYS A 25 1.75 8.12 11.56
N LEU A 26 2.34 8.71 10.52
CA LEU A 26 3.19 7.97 9.59
C LEU A 26 4.44 7.39 10.27
N ILE A 27 5.07 8.14 11.18
CA ILE A 27 6.24 7.65 11.93
C ILE A 27 5.84 6.55 12.91
N GLU A 28 4.72 6.71 13.62
CA GLU A 28 4.20 5.69 14.55
C GLU A 28 3.92 4.35 13.84
N VAL A 29 3.36 4.43 12.63
CA VAL A 29 2.96 3.25 11.85
C VAL A 29 4.13 2.67 11.06
N TYR A 30 4.99 3.51 10.50
CA TYR A 30 6.13 3.11 9.67
C TYR A 30 7.42 3.76 10.20
N PRO A 31 8.02 3.26 11.29
CA PRO A 31 9.21 3.89 11.88
C PRO A 31 10.37 4.12 10.89
N THR A 32 10.53 3.22 9.92
CA THR A 32 11.57 3.35 8.87
C THR A 32 11.37 4.55 7.95
N ILE A 33 10.15 5.10 7.88
CA ILE A 33 9.84 6.28 7.04
C ILE A 33 10.46 7.56 7.58
N GLU A 34 10.79 7.64 8.88
CA GLU A 34 11.19 8.89 9.54
C GLU A 34 12.36 9.57 8.82
N SER A 35 13.37 8.78 8.44
CA SER A 35 14.56 9.25 7.72
C SER A 35 14.26 9.86 6.33
N SER A 36 13.19 9.41 5.69
CA SER A 36 12.81 9.78 4.32
C SER A 36 11.57 10.71 4.28
N LEU A 37 10.95 10.99 5.43
CA LEU A 37 9.66 11.67 5.49
C LEU A 37 9.74 13.14 5.05
N ASP A 38 10.88 13.80 5.23
CA ASP A 38 11.09 15.17 4.72
C ASP A 38 11.22 15.21 3.19
N GLU A 39 11.65 14.12 2.56
CA GLU A 39 11.68 13.95 1.11
C GLU A 39 10.29 13.60 0.56
N ILE A 40 9.57 12.66 1.20
CA ILE A 40 8.24 12.22 0.79
C ILE A 40 7.18 13.32 0.98
N LEU A 41 7.17 13.97 2.14
CA LEU A 41 6.20 14.99 2.51
C LEU A 41 6.93 16.23 3.05
N PRO A 42 7.48 17.09 2.18
CA PRO A 42 8.23 18.26 2.61
C PRO A 42 7.42 19.16 3.55
N LYS A 43 8.06 19.69 4.60
CA LYS A 43 7.39 20.53 5.62
C LYS A 43 6.67 21.77 5.07
N LYS A 44 7.11 22.26 3.90
CA LYS A 44 6.54 23.43 3.21
C LYS A 44 5.59 23.05 2.06
N ALA A 45 5.42 21.76 1.78
CA ALA A 45 4.54 21.31 0.71
C ALA A 45 3.07 21.62 1.05
N THR A 46 2.30 22.01 0.04
CA THR A 46 0.86 22.18 0.16
C THR A 46 0.20 20.80 0.07
N LEU A 47 -0.10 20.21 1.22
CA LEU A 47 -0.82 18.94 1.27
C LEU A 47 -2.30 19.16 0.98
N VAL A 48 -2.85 18.40 0.03
CA VAL A 48 -4.27 18.39 -0.34
C VAL A 48 -4.88 17.07 0.09
N LEU A 49 -6.09 17.12 0.65
CA LEU A 49 -6.92 15.96 0.95
C LEU A 49 -8.04 15.88 -0.08
N ALA A 50 -8.06 14.84 -0.89
CA ALA A 50 -9.18 14.49 -1.76
C ALA A 50 -10.00 13.35 -1.14
N LYS A 51 -11.33 13.44 -1.18
CA LYS A 51 -12.23 12.38 -0.66
C LYS A 51 -13.01 11.73 -1.80
N THR A 52 -13.02 10.41 -1.85
CA THR A 52 -13.82 9.65 -2.83
C THR A 52 -15.21 9.31 -2.30
N LYS A 53 -16.11 8.84 -3.19
CA LYS A 53 -17.45 8.33 -2.82
C LYS A 53 -17.38 7.13 -1.89
N GLU A 54 -16.38 6.27 -2.04
CA GLU A 54 -16.13 5.09 -1.22
C GLU A 54 -15.45 5.41 0.11
N ARG A 55 -15.45 6.69 0.54
CA ARG A 55 -14.86 7.14 1.80
C ARG A 55 -13.36 6.87 1.89
N ILE A 56 -12.68 6.90 0.74
CA ILE A 56 -11.23 6.88 0.68
C ILE A 56 -10.72 8.32 0.72
N SER A 57 -9.81 8.57 1.65
CA SER A 57 -9.07 9.83 1.77
C SER A 57 -7.73 9.67 1.06
N LEU A 58 -7.45 10.55 0.10
CA LEU A 58 -6.21 10.59 -0.67
C LEU A 58 -5.43 11.83 -0.26
N TYR A 59 -4.16 11.66 0.11
CA TYR A 59 -3.25 12.72 0.53
C TYR A 59 -2.29 13.04 -0.61
N LEU A 60 -2.38 14.25 -1.16
CA LEU A 60 -1.70 14.63 -2.38
C LEU A 60 -0.76 15.81 -2.18
N VAL A 61 0.38 15.78 -2.88
CA VAL A 61 1.25 16.93 -3.10
C VAL A 61 1.44 17.06 -4.61
N ASP A 62 1.19 18.25 -5.14
CA ASP A 62 1.30 18.57 -6.58
C ASP A 62 0.55 17.56 -7.48
N GLY A 63 -0.67 17.18 -7.08
CA GLY A 63 -1.53 16.22 -7.80
C GLY A 63 -1.13 14.74 -7.66
N ASN A 64 0.01 14.46 -7.01
CA ASN A 64 0.50 13.09 -6.79
C ASN A 64 -0.01 12.55 -5.45
N VAL A 65 -0.66 11.38 -5.48
CA VAL A 65 -1.10 10.69 -4.25
C VAL A 65 0.11 10.07 -3.55
N LEU A 66 0.41 10.57 -2.37
CA LEU A 66 1.49 10.06 -1.52
C LEU A 66 0.98 8.90 -0.65
N PHE A 67 -0.17 9.12 0.01
CA PHE A 67 -0.79 8.17 0.92
C PHE A 67 -2.31 8.15 0.72
N PHE A 68 -2.94 7.07 1.16
CA PHE A 68 -4.39 6.96 1.22
C PHE A 68 -4.83 6.21 2.47
N GLN A 69 -6.07 6.42 2.89
CA GLN A 69 -6.71 5.63 3.96
C GLN A 69 -8.18 5.45 3.63
N HIS A 70 -8.75 4.33 4.03
CA HIS A 70 -10.18 4.09 3.95
C HIS A 70 -10.79 4.36 5.33
N PHE A 71 -11.76 5.28 5.42
CA PHE A 71 -12.25 5.79 6.70
C PHE A 71 -11.09 6.27 7.61
N ASP A 72 -10.96 5.64 8.78
CA ASP A 72 -9.97 5.89 9.82
C ASP A 72 -8.98 4.71 9.95
N ASP A 73 -8.95 3.83 8.94
CA ASP A 73 -7.95 2.79 8.82
C ASP A 73 -6.54 3.39 8.73
N GLN A 74 -5.53 2.53 8.88
CA GLN A 74 -4.13 2.88 8.75
C GLN A 74 -3.85 3.62 7.42
N LEU A 75 -3.00 4.66 7.48
CA LEU A 75 -2.47 5.32 6.29
C LEU A 75 -1.60 4.35 5.50
N ILE A 76 -1.84 4.23 4.20
CA ILE A 76 -1.12 3.31 3.31
C ILE A 76 -0.39 4.16 2.26
N PRO A 77 0.92 3.92 2.02
CA PRO A 77 1.65 4.60 0.95
C PRO A 77 1.09 4.22 -0.42
N SER A 78 1.19 5.11 -1.41
CA SER A 78 0.93 4.73 -2.80
C SER A 78 2.02 3.80 -3.32
N LEU A 79 1.75 3.04 -4.39
CA LEU A 79 2.78 2.22 -5.03
C LEU A 79 3.97 3.04 -5.54
N ARG A 80 3.74 4.31 -5.94
CA ARG A 80 4.81 5.21 -6.39
C ARG A 80 5.76 5.57 -5.25
N ILE A 81 5.23 5.87 -4.06
CA ILE A 81 6.03 6.09 -2.86
C ILE A 81 6.78 4.81 -2.47
N LEU A 82 6.10 3.67 -2.50
CA LEU A 82 6.74 2.39 -2.19
C LEU A 82 7.85 2.01 -3.19
N HIS A 83 7.74 2.39 -4.46
CA HIS A 83 8.80 2.18 -5.46
C HIS A 83 10.04 3.03 -5.18
N GLN A 84 9.86 4.27 -4.70
CA GLN A 84 10.96 5.16 -4.32
C GLN A 84 11.58 4.76 -2.97
N PHE A 85 10.75 4.31 -2.03
CA PHE A 85 11.15 3.97 -0.66
C PHE A 85 10.70 2.54 -0.31
N PRO A 86 11.34 1.50 -0.89
CA PRO A 86 10.88 0.11 -0.81
C PRO A 86 10.97 -0.53 0.57
N ASN A 87 11.62 0.13 1.53
CA ASN A 87 11.84 -0.38 2.89
C ASN A 87 10.84 0.18 3.91
N ILE A 88 9.83 0.96 3.48
CA ILE A 88 8.77 1.47 4.37
C ILE A 88 7.75 0.39 4.77
N LEU A 89 7.64 -0.69 3.97
CA LEU A 89 6.76 -1.82 4.24
C LEU A 89 7.56 -3.14 4.29
N PRO A 90 7.14 -4.09 5.14
CA PRO A 90 7.61 -5.47 5.03
C PRO A 90 7.18 -6.06 3.68
N LYS A 91 7.98 -6.99 3.17
CA LYS A 91 7.79 -7.58 1.83
C LYS A 91 7.24 -9.00 1.95
N VAL A 92 6.42 -9.37 0.98
CA VAL A 92 6.09 -10.77 0.65
C VAL A 92 6.26 -10.91 -0.85
N GLN A 93 6.61 -12.10 -1.35
CA GLN A 93 6.79 -12.33 -2.78
C GLN A 93 5.83 -13.41 -3.26
N VAL A 94 5.17 -13.12 -4.38
CA VAL A 94 4.39 -14.12 -5.11
C VAL A 94 5.21 -14.76 -6.22
N ASP A 95 4.91 -16.02 -6.50
CA ASP A 95 5.45 -16.71 -7.67
C ASP A 95 4.98 -16.12 -9.00
N ARG A 96 5.67 -16.50 -10.09
CA ARG A 96 5.31 -16.09 -11.46
C ARG A 96 3.87 -16.39 -11.85
N GLY A 97 3.29 -17.49 -11.38
CA GLY A 97 1.93 -17.92 -11.73
C GLY A 97 0.86 -16.99 -11.18
N ALA A 98 1.10 -16.40 -10.01
CA ALA A 98 0.19 -15.47 -9.35
C ALA A 98 0.20 -14.05 -9.93
N ILE A 99 1.31 -13.61 -10.54
CA ILE A 99 1.52 -12.21 -10.99
C ILE A 99 0.34 -11.67 -11.81
N LYS A 100 -0.09 -12.41 -12.84
CA LYS A 100 -1.18 -11.95 -13.74
C LYS A 100 -2.50 -11.74 -13.00
N PHE A 101 -2.77 -12.54 -11.97
CA PHE A 101 -4.01 -12.48 -11.21
C PHE A 101 -3.99 -11.30 -10.24
N VAL A 102 -2.86 -11.06 -9.58
CA VAL A 102 -2.68 -9.87 -8.72
C VAL A 102 -2.83 -8.59 -9.54
N LEU A 103 -2.22 -8.52 -10.73
CA LEU A 103 -2.37 -7.41 -11.66
C LEU A 103 -3.78 -7.31 -12.29
N SER A 104 -4.65 -8.29 -12.05
CA SER A 104 -6.06 -8.27 -12.42
C SER A 104 -6.98 -7.95 -11.23
N GLY A 105 -6.43 -7.63 -10.07
CA GLY A 105 -7.20 -7.26 -8.88
C GLY A 105 -7.56 -8.41 -7.94
N ALA A 106 -6.96 -9.60 -8.10
CA ALA A 106 -7.25 -10.75 -7.25
C ALA A 106 -6.47 -10.73 -5.92
N ASN A 107 -7.10 -11.23 -4.86
CA ASN A 107 -6.43 -11.55 -3.60
C ASN A 107 -5.35 -12.62 -3.79
N ILE A 108 -4.36 -12.63 -2.89
CA ILE A 108 -3.25 -13.57 -2.96
C ILE A 108 -3.55 -14.78 -2.08
N MET A 109 -3.53 -15.96 -2.71
CA MET A 109 -3.77 -17.24 -2.05
C MET A 109 -2.47 -17.76 -1.43
N CYS A 110 -2.55 -18.48 -0.31
CA CYS A 110 -1.38 -19.04 0.39
C CYS A 110 -0.44 -19.85 -0.53
N PRO A 111 -0.92 -20.72 -1.44
CA PRO A 111 -0.04 -21.43 -2.38
C PRO A 111 0.82 -20.53 -3.26
N GLY A 112 0.35 -19.33 -3.59
CA GLY A 112 1.12 -18.35 -4.36
C GLY A 112 2.19 -17.64 -3.53
N LEU A 113 2.20 -17.83 -2.21
CA LEU A 113 3.14 -17.23 -1.24
C LEU A 113 4.12 -18.26 -0.65
N THR A 114 3.92 -19.56 -0.90
CA THR A 114 4.70 -20.66 -0.30
C THR A 114 5.34 -21.59 -1.33
N SER A 115 5.09 -21.37 -2.63
CA SER A 115 5.70 -22.12 -3.72
C SER A 115 7.19 -21.77 -3.91
N PRO A 116 7.96 -22.54 -4.70
CA PRO A 116 9.42 -22.33 -4.84
C PRO A 116 9.86 -20.94 -5.35
N GLY A 117 8.99 -20.21 -6.06
CA GLY A 117 9.25 -18.85 -6.54
C GLY A 117 8.71 -17.75 -5.61
N ALA A 118 7.99 -18.14 -4.57
CA ALA A 118 7.42 -17.25 -3.58
C ALA A 118 8.38 -17.08 -2.38
N TRP A 119 8.12 -16.06 -1.57
CA TRP A 119 8.91 -15.80 -0.37
C TRP A 119 8.05 -15.11 0.70
N LEU A 120 8.22 -15.56 1.93
CA LEU A 120 7.64 -14.95 3.13
C LEU A 120 8.78 -14.68 4.11
N PRO A 121 8.71 -13.59 4.91
CA PRO A 121 9.72 -13.28 5.89
C PRO A 121 9.88 -14.40 6.92
N GLU A 122 11.08 -14.52 7.48
CA GLU A 122 11.37 -15.46 8.57
C GLU A 122 10.68 -15.03 9.86
N GLU A 123 10.78 -13.74 10.21
CA GLU A 123 10.01 -13.15 11.29
C GLU A 123 8.52 -13.10 10.93
N PRO A 124 7.63 -13.70 11.73
CA PRO A 124 6.23 -13.80 11.39
C PRO A 124 5.54 -12.43 11.37
N LEU A 125 4.88 -12.10 10.26
CA LEU A 125 4.01 -10.93 10.22
C LEU A 125 2.63 -11.32 10.76
N PRO A 126 2.04 -10.53 11.68
CA PRO A 126 0.70 -10.78 12.20
C PRO A 126 -0.36 -10.50 11.14
N VAL A 127 -1.58 -11.00 11.37
CA VAL A 127 -2.78 -10.62 10.62
C VAL A 127 -2.99 -9.10 10.71
N GLY A 128 -3.37 -8.46 9.60
CA GLY A 128 -3.60 -7.01 9.53
C GLY A 128 -2.36 -6.20 9.14
N SER A 129 -1.21 -6.84 8.89
CA SER A 129 0.01 -6.16 8.47
C SER A 129 -0.11 -5.67 7.02
N ILE A 130 0.19 -4.38 6.79
CA ILE A 130 0.32 -3.83 5.44
C ILE A 130 1.64 -4.29 4.83
N VAL A 131 1.59 -4.91 3.65
CA VAL A 131 2.74 -5.53 2.99
C VAL A 131 2.93 -5.03 1.58
N ALA A 132 4.19 -4.90 1.19
CA ALA A 132 4.62 -4.79 -0.21
C ALA A 132 4.57 -6.18 -0.85
N VAL A 133 3.78 -6.35 -1.91
CA VAL A 133 3.70 -7.60 -2.66
C VAL A 133 4.66 -7.52 -3.84
N MET A 134 5.74 -8.29 -3.77
CA MET A 134 6.80 -8.41 -4.77
C MET A 134 6.48 -9.53 -5.77
N ALA A 135 7.01 -9.42 -6.98
CA ALA A 135 6.95 -10.47 -7.98
C ALA A 135 8.31 -11.17 -8.08
N GLU A 136 8.30 -12.49 -8.20
CA GLU A 136 9.50 -13.26 -8.52
C GLU A 136 10.22 -12.67 -9.76
N GLY A 137 11.50 -12.30 -9.58
CA GLY A 137 12.34 -11.73 -10.63
C GLY A 137 12.01 -10.27 -11.00
N LYS A 138 11.36 -9.51 -10.13
CA LYS A 138 11.08 -8.07 -10.29
C LYS A 138 11.59 -7.28 -9.09
N GLU A 139 12.12 -6.08 -9.37
CA GLU A 139 12.67 -5.19 -8.35
C GLU A 139 11.59 -4.39 -7.60
N HIS A 140 10.51 -4.05 -8.30
CA HIS A 140 9.44 -3.20 -7.79
C HIS A 140 8.24 -4.02 -7.32
N ALA A 141 7.57 -3.55 -6.26
CA ALA A 141 6.32 -4.13 -5.79
C ALA A 141 5.24 -4.04 -6.87
N LEU A 142 4.52 -5.13 -7.12
CA LEU A 142 3.38 -5.11 -8.04
C LEU A 142 2.08 -4.69 -7.36
N ALA A 143 2.04 -4.78 -6.03
CA ALA A 143 0.86 -4.46 -5.24
C ALA A 143 1.19 -4.14 -3.79
N ILE A 144 0.20 -3.58 -3.11
CA ILE A 144 0.11 -3.43 -1.66
C ILE A 144 -1.09 -4.25 -1.20
N GLY A 145 -0.91 -5.01 -0.14
CA GLY A 145 -1.96 -5.83 0.47
C GLY A 145 -1.95 -5.76 1.98
N ILE A 146 -2.93 -6.42 2.58
CA ILE A 146 -3.02 -6.62 4.03
C ILE A 146 -3.10 -8.11 4.33
N THR A 147 -2.28 -8.58 5.27
CA THR A 147 -2.27 -10.00 5.64
C THR A 147 -3.62 -10.40 6.25
N LYS A 148 -4.22 -11.45 5.70
CA LYS A 148 -5.47 -12.05 6.18
C LYS A 148 -5.23 -13.23 7.11
N MET A 149 -4.04 -13.82 7.02
CA MET A 149 -3.48 -14.84 7.91
C MET A 149 -2.10 -14.37 8.37
N SER A 150 -1.57 -14.88 9.48
CA SER A 150 -0.16 -14.65 9.79
C SER A 150 0.73 -15.39 8.77
N THR A 151 1.96 -14.95 8.56
CA THR A 151 2.84 -15.61 7.57
C THR A 151 3.20 -17.05 7.97
N ASP A 152 3.16 -17.38 9.26
CA ASP A 152 3.36 -18.76 9.74
C ASP A 152 2.14 -19.65 9.45
N GLU A 153 0.93 -19.12 9.62
CA GLU A 153 -0.29 -19.80 9.21
C GLU A 153 -0.33 -20.01 7.69
N MET A 154 0.12 -19.02 6.90
CA MET A 154 0.21 -19.16 5.45
C MET A 154 1.13 -20.33 5.06
N LYS A 155 2.32 -20.42 5.70
CA LYS A 155 3.29 -21.51 5.48
C LYS A 155 2.73 -22.88 5.88
N SER A 156 2.10 -22.96 7.05
CA SER A 156 1.65 -24.23 7.63
C SER A 156 0.36 -24.76 7.01
N LEU A 157 -0.65 -23.91 6.81
CA LEU A 157 -1.95 -24.32 6.25
C LEU A 157 -1.90 -24.46 4.73
N ASN A 158 -1.13 -23.60 4.07
CA ASN A 158 -0.99 -23.53 2.62
C ASN A 158 -2.33 -23.54 1.84
N LYS A 159 -3.36 -22.91 2.41
CA LYS A 159 -4.72 -22.88 1.84
C LYS A 159 -5.44 -21.59 2.24
N GLY A 160 -6.31 -21.11 1.36
CA GLY A 160 -7.11 -19.90 1.59
C GLY A 160 -6.40 -18.62 1.16
N ILE A 161 -7.00 -17.48 1.51
CA ILE A 161 -6.47 -16.15 1.21
C ILE A 161 -5.43 -15.79 2.25
N GLY A 162 -4.18 -15.60 1.83
CA GLY A 162 -3.11 -15.13 2.70
C GLY A 162 -3.08 -13.61 2.79
N VAL A 163 -3.30 -12.90 1.69
CA VAL A 163 -3.24 -11.44 1.63
C VAL A 163 -4.42 -10.90 0.82
N ASP A 164 -5.19 -9.99 1.42
CA ASP A 164 -6.21 -9.21 0.73
C ASP A 164 -5.56 -8.08 -0.07
N LEU A 165 -5.96 -7.93 -1.34
CA LEU A 165 -5.38 -6.94 -2.24
C LEU A 165 -5.97 -5.54 -2.00
N ILE A 166 -5.10 -4.55 -1.81
CA ILE A 166 -5.52 -3.16 -1.59
C ILE A 166 -5.35 -2.34 -2.87
N HIS A 167 -4.11 -2.27 -3.37
CA HIS A 167 -3.69 -1.42 -4.48
C HIS A 167 -2.71 -2.20 -5.36
N PHE A 168 -2.80 -2.11 -6.68
CA PHE A 168 -1.91 -2.84 -7.60
C PHE A 168 -1.51 -2.02 -8.82
N LEU A 169 -0.42 -2.43 -9.47
CA LEU A 169 0.04 -1.78 -10.69
C LEU A 169 -0.99 -1.90 -11.80
N GLY A 170 -1.34 -0.77 -12.41
CA GLY A 170 -2.37 -0.73 -13.42
C GLY A 170 -3.78 -0.74 -12.86
N ASP A 171 -3.98 -0.64 -11.54
CA ASP A 171 -5.28 -0.29 -11.00
C ASP A 171 -5.64 1.17 -11.30
N PRO A 172 -6.88 1.58 -11.05
CA PRO A 172 -7.28 2.92 -11.40
C PRO A 172 -6.49 4.03 -10.67
N LEU A 173 -6.14 3.85 -9.38
CA LEU A 173 -5.34 4.84 -8.63
C LEU A 173 -3.94 4.98 -9.27
N TRP A 174 -3.34 3.88 -9.71
CA TRP A 174 -2.05 3.90 -10.40
C TRP A 174 -2.09 4.68 -11.72
N ARG A 175 -3.17 4.49 -12.50
CA ARG A 175 -3.33 5.09 -13.84
C ARG A 175 -3.71 6.57 -13.83
N SER A 176 -4.19 7.09 -12.71
CA SER A 176 -4.77 8.43 -12.66
C SER A 176 -3.80 9.43 -12.06
N SER A 177 -3.71 10.61 -12.67
CA SER A 177 -3.37 11.84 -11.94
C SER A 177 -4.66 12.41 -11.36
N ILE A 178 -4.59 13.01 -10.17
CA ILE A 178 -5.73 13.68 -9.54
C ILE A 178 -5.46 15.19 -9.63
N ASP A 179 -5.73 15.72 -10.82
CA ASP A 179 -5.60 17.16 -11.16
C ASP A 179 -6.68 17.99 -10.46
#